data_AF-D4S2W9-F1
#
_entry.id   AF-D4S2W9-F1
#
_cell.length_a   1.000
_cell.length_b   1.000
_cell.length_c   1.000
_cell.angle_alpha   90.00
_cell.angle_beta   90.00
_cell.angle_gamma   90.00
#
_symmetry.space_group_name_H-M   'P 1'
#
loop_
_entity.id
_entity.type
_entity.pdbx_description
1 polymer ?
#
loop_
_entity_poly.entity_id
_entity_poly.type
_entity_poly.pdbx_seq_one_letter_code
_entity_poly.pdbx_strand_id
1 'polypeptide(L)' 'MKKRKTSVNYEEKYLLSELKSTRNALAAAYSNFDYALDPYLIDSSIYELNSVQKRYMFLLERAKESNVEIPAEML' A
#
# COMPACT_ATOMS: atom_id res chain seq x y z
N MET A 1 -24.06 -6.63 -27.14
CA MET A 1 -22.87 -7.26 -26.50
C MET A 1 -22.51 -6.48 -25.22
N LYS A 2 -22.87 -6.98 -24.04
CA LYS A 2 -22.50 -6.40 -22.73
C LYS A 2 -21.45 -7.29 -22.06
N LYS A 3 -20.17 -7.07 -22.35
CA LYS A 3 -19.04 -7.69 -21.63
C LYS A 3 -18.18 -6.61 -21.00
N ARG A 4 -18.55 -6.05 -19.83
CA ARG A 4 -17.74 -5.01 -19.14
C ARG A 4 -17.88 -4.91 -17.61
N LYS A 5 -18.54 -5.84 -16.90
CA LYS A 5 -18.79 -5.68 -15.44
C LYS A 5 -17.95 -6.58 -14.52
N THR A 6 -17.45 -7.71 -15.00
CA THR A 6 -16.71 -8.68 -14.17
C THR A 6 -15.22 -8.38 -14.04
N SER A 7 -14.56 -7.89 -15.09
CA SER A 7 -13.12 -7.57 -15.05
C SER A 7 -12.81 -6.36 -14.17
N VAL A 8 -13.67 -5.34 -14.18
CA VAL A 8 -13.53 -4.12 -13.36
C VAL A 8 -13.55 -4.45 -11.86
N ASN A 9 -14.37 -5.41 -11.45
CA ASN A 9 -14.48 -5.83 -10.05
C ASN A 9 -13.22 -6.57 -9.55
N TYR A 10 -12.51 -7.30 -10.43
CA TYR A 10 -11.28 -7.99 -10.06
C TYR A 10 -10.14 -6.99 -9.82
N GLU A 11 -9.94 -6.04 -10.73
CA GLU A 11 -8.89 -5.01 -10.61
C GLU A 11 -9.10 -4.14 -9.37
N GLU A 12 -10.35 -3.77 -9.08
CA GLU A 12 -10.71 -3.06 -7.85
C GLU A 12 -10.35 -3.86 -6.59
N LYS A 13 -10.76 -5.12 -6.51
CA LYS A 13 -10.42 -6.00 -5.37
C LYS A 13 -8.93 -6.21 -5.22
N TYR A 14 -8.23 -6.37 -6.33
CA TYR A 14 -6.78 -6.50 -6.34
C TYR A 14 -6.12 -5.24 -5.79
N LEU A 15 -6.55 -4.06 -6.25
CA LEU A 15 -6.03 -2.78 -5.79
C LEU A 15 -6.27 -2.55 -4.30
N LEU A 16 -7.48 -2.87 -3.80
CA LEU A 16 -7.79 -2.80 -2.37
C LEU A 16 -6.97 -3.79 -1.54
N SER A 17 -6.72 -4.99 -2.07
CA SER A 17 -5.85 -5.98 -1.45
C SER A 17 -4.41 -5.48 -1.35
N GLU A 18 -3.89 -4.87 -2.42
CA GLU A 18 -2.55 -4.30 -2.47
C GLU A 18 -2.40 -3.12 -1.50
N LEU A 19 -3.40 -2.24 -1.42
CA LEU A 19 -3.44 -1.15 -0.43
C LEU A 19 -3.39 -1.70 0.99
N LYS A 20 -4.22 -2.69 1.32
CA LYS A 20 -4.24 -3.32 2.64
C LYS A 20 -2.89 -3.96 2.99
N SER A 21 -2.31 -4.72 2.06
CA SER A 21 -1.02 -5.37 2.24
C SER A 21 0.10 -4.34 2.44
N THR A 22 0.12 -3.30 1.61
CA THR A 22 1.11 -2.21 1.69
C THR A 22 0.98 -1.42 2.99
N ARG A 23 -0.23 -1.18 3.51
CA ARG A 23 -0.45 -0.54 4.82
C ARG A 23 0.10 -1.39 5.96
N ASN A 24 -0.08 -2.71 5.91
CA ASN A 24 0.47 -3.62 6.92
C ASN A 24 2.01 -3.64 6.86
N ALA A 25 2.59 -3.67 5.67
CA ALA A 25 4.04 -3.55 5.48
C ALA A 25 4.55 -2.19 6.00
N LEU A 26 3.78 -1.12 5.84
CA LEU A 26 4.14 0.20 6.33
C LEU A 26 4.19 0.21 7.86
N ALA A 27 3.18 -0.36 8.52
CA ALA A 27 3.16 -0.50 9.97
C ALA A 27 4.33 -1.35 10.48
N ALA A 28 4.69 -2.42 9.77
CA ALA A 28 5.87 -3.23 10.10
C ALA A 28 7.18 -2.44 9.94
N ALA A 29 7.35 -1.69 8.86
CA ALA A 29 8.54 -0.86 8.62
C ALA A 29 8.69 0.26 9.67
N TYR A 30 7.58 0.88 10.09
CA TYR A 30 7.59 1.80 11.23
C TYR A 30 8.05 1.12 12.52
N SER A 31 7.50 -0.06 12.83
CA SER A 31 7.93 -0.82 14.01
C SER A 31 9.41 -1.23 13.93
N ASN A 32 9.92 -1.60 12.75
CA ASN A 32 11.32 -1.92 12.56
C ASN A 32 12.20 -0.70 12.83
N PHE A 33 11.83 0.47 12.29
CA PHE A 33 12.55 1.72 12.52
C PHE A 33 12.57 2.12 14.00
N ASP A 34 11.44 1.99 14.70
CA ASP A 34 11.33 2.38 16.11
C ASP A 34 12.17 1.50 17.05
N TYR A 35 12.38 0.22 16.71
CA TYR A 35 13.08 -0.74 17.57
C TYR A 35 14.45 -1.18 17.06
N ALA A 36 14.87 -0.79 15.86
CA ALA A 36 16.20 -1.10 15.36
C ALA A 36 17.28 -0.38 16.19
N LEU A 37 18.25 -1.15 16.69
CA LEU A 37 19.39 -0.61 17.47
C LEU A 37 20.71 -0.69 16.71
N ASP A 38 20.82 -1.62 15.76
CA ASP A 38 21.99 -1.75 14.91
C ASP A 38 21.97 -0.67 13.82
N PRO A 39 23.04 0.13 13.63
CA PRO A 39 23.07 1.21 12.65
C PRO A 39 22.72 0.78 11.22
N TYR A 40 23.15 -0.41 10.78
CA TYR A 40 22.83 -0.90 9.43
C TYR A 40 21.36 -1.30 9.32
N LEU A 41 20.76 -1.80 10.40
CA LEU A 41 19.33 -2.09 10.45
C LEU A 41 18.47 -0.83 10.53
N ILE A 42 18.96 0.23 11.19
CA ILE A 42 18.32 1.55 11.17
C ILE A 42 18.29 2.09 9.74
N ASP A 43 19.44 2.10 9.06
CA ASP A 43 19.53 2.55 7.66
C ASP A 43 18.61 1.73 6.74
N SER A 44 18.65 0.41 6.88
CA SER A 44 17.76 -0.49 6.13
C SER A 44 16.28 -0.17 6.39
N SER A 45 15.90 0.07 7.65
CA SER A 45 14.51 0.40 8.02
C SER A 45 14.06 1.75 7.45
N ILE A 46 14.96 2.73 7.35
CA ILE A 46 14.70 4.02 6.68
C ILE A 46 14.41 3.80 5.18
N TYR A 47 15.23 3.00 4.50
CA TYR A 47 15.01 2.71 3.08
C TYR A 47 13.72 1.92 2.85
N GLU A 48 13.45 0.92 3.70
CA GLU A 48 12.22 0.14 3.68
C GLU A 48 11.00 1.05 3.85
N LEU A 49 10.97 1.86 4.93
CA LEU A 49 9.87 2.78 5.22
C LEU A 49 9.59 3.72 4.03
N ASN A 50 10.63 4.37 3.51
CA ASN A 50 10.51 5.24 2.34
C ASN A 50 9.95 4.51 1.11
N SER A 51 10.40 3.27 0.87
CA SER A 51 9.95 2.49 -0.27
C SER A 51 8.46 2.11 -0.16
N VAL A 52 8.02 1.68 1.02
CA VAL A 52 6.63 1.27 1.27
C VAL A 52 5.71 2.48 1.26
N GLN A 53 6.12 3.62 1.83
CA GLN A 53 5.36 4.88 1.76
C GLN A 53 5.13 5.31 0.30
N LYS A 54 6.16 5.29 -0.54
CA LYS A 54 6.03 5.64 -1.97
C LYS A 54 5.09 4.69 -2.70
N ARG A 55 5.18 3.38 -2.43
CA ARG A 55 4.25 2.39 -2.99
C ARG A 55 2.81 2.66 -2.54
N TYR A 56 2.61 3.01 -1.27
CA TYR A 56 1.29 3.32 -0.74
C TYR A 56 0.66 4.53 -1.44
N MET A 57 1.41 5.63 -1.57
CA MET A 57 0.96 6.83 -2.28
C MET A 57 0.62 6.55 -3.74
N PHE A 58 1.47 5.79 -4.44
CA PHE A 58 1.19 5.35 -5.80
C PHE A 58 -0.13 4.56 -5.92
N LEU A 59 -0.38 3.63 -4.99
CA LEU A 59 -1.61 2.84 -5.01
C LEU A 59 -2.86 3.69 -4.71
N LEU A 60 -2.76 4.67 -3.81
CA LEU A 60 -3.83 5.64 -3.54
C LEU A 60 -4.15 6.48 -4.78
N GLU A 61 -3.12 6.98 -5.48
CA GLU A 61 -3.29 7.69 -6.75
C GLU A 61 -3.97 6.81 -7.80
N ARG A 62 -3.54 5.55 -7.96
CA ARG A 62 -4.19 4.60 -8.88
C ARG A 62 -5.64 4.32 -8.54
N ALA A 63 -5.99 4.24 -7.25
CA ALA A 63 -7.36 4.03 -6.80
C ALA A 63 -8.24 5.22 -7.14
N LYS A 64 -7.72 6.43 -6.93
CA LYS A 64 -8.37 7.68 -7.35
C LYS A 64 -8.58 7.74 -8.85
N GLU A 65 -7.57 7.42 -9.66
CA GLU A 65 -7.67 7.39 -11.13
C GLU A 65 -8.68 6.36 -11.64
N SER A 66 -8.84 5.25 -10.91
CA SER A 66 -9.74 4.15 -11.25
C SER A 66 -11.16 4.33 -10.67
N ASN A 67 -11.45 5.44 -9.99
CA ASN A 67 -12.68 5.67 -9.23
C ASN A 67 -13.04 4.53 -8.26
N VAL A 68 -12.01 3.91 -7.66
CA VAL A 68 -12.20 2.89 -6.62
C VAL A 68 -12.45 3.61 -5.30
N GLU A 69 -13.53 3.26 -4.62
CA GLU A 69 -13.82 3.77 -3.29
C GLU A 69 -12.89 3.11 -2.28
N ILE A 70 -12.10 3.93 -1.58
CA ILE A 70 -11.15 3.46 -0.57
C ILE A 70 -11.84 3.50 0.79
N PRO A 71 -11.93 2.36 1.52
CA PRO A 71 -12.46 2.35 2.87
C PRO A 71 -11.69 3.29 3.80
N ALA A 72 -12.38 3.99 4.70
CA ALA A 72 -11.78 5.01 5.56
C ALA A 72 -10.68 4.45 6.47
N GLU A 73 -10.74 3.17 6.84
CA GLU A 73 -9.67 2.51 7.58
C GLU A 73 -8.35 2.42 6.78
N MET A 74 -8.39 2.54 5.45
CA MET A 74 -7.23 2.53 4.56
C MET A 74 -6.78 3.94 4.15
N LEU A 75 -7.22 5.00 4.84
CA LEU A 75 -6.73 6.37 4.67
C LEU A 75 -5.93 6.79 5.91
#